data_AF-A0A4Y3VEF7-F1
#
_entry.id   AF-A0A4Y3VEF7-F1
#
_cell.length_a   1.000
_cell.length_b   1.000
_cell.length_c   1.000
_cell.angle_alpha   90.00
_cell.angle_beta   90.00
_cell.angle_gamma   90.00
#
_symmetry.space_group_name_H-M   'P 1'
#
loop_
_entity.id
_entity.type
_entity.pdbx_description
1 polymer ?
#
loop_
_entity_poly.entity_id
_entity_poly.type
_entity_poly.pdbx_seq_one_letter_code
_entity_poly.pdbx_strand_id
1 'polypeptide(L)'
;MPRTAVDTAPGLEVWERFSFLGMLAILVLYFADTLANGGLGMSAGTAASVSAAYGTLVYLVSVAGGRLADRVLGSYRAVLWGGVLIACGHYAMAVPTAINIGAFAGPLVTGRLGDHQGWHWGFSAAATGMTFGLVRYVTGRRHLAGRKHAAQFALAPEAIGRAVRLTATGLVIATALAWLLAAADRLAMDLFVDLLTLVSVIAPAGYFMIMFMSPRVTPEERGRLRPYVVLFLAPTTKLAPAAFAGLAVPAGAPWLRRTMHPVH
;
A
#
# COMPACT_ATOMS: atom_id res chain seq x y z
N MET A 1 -13.59 -43.64 5.28
CA MET A 1 -14.44 -43.31 4.13
C MET A 1 -13.84 -42.10 3.42
N PRO A 2 -13.63 -42.12 2.09
CA PRO A 2 -13.17 -40.95 1.37
C PRO A 2 -14.32 -39.94 1.31
N ARG A 3 -14.11 -38.73 1.86
CA ARG A 3 -15.09 -37.63 1.75
C ARG A 3 -15.34 -37.35 0.27
N THR A 4 -16.59 -37.41 -0.14
CA THR A 4 -16.95 -37.14 -1.53
C THR A 4 -16.91 -35.63 -1.78
N ALA A 5 -16.76 -35.18 -3.03
CA ALA A 5 -16.75 -33.75 -3.37
C ALA A 5 -17.97 -32.98 -2.80
N VAL A 6 -19.08 -33.68 -2.60
CA VAL A 6 -20.34 -33.19 -2.00
C VAL A 6 -20.15 -32.72 -0.55
N ASP A 7 -19.23 -33.31 0.21
CA ASP A 7 -19.01 -32.98 1.63
C ASP A 7 -18.20 -31.68 1.81
N THR A 8 -17.52 -31.20 0.76
CA THR A 8 -16.64 -30.01 0.82
C THR A 8 -17.21 -28.79 0.07
N ALA A 9 -18.11 -29.02 -0.89
CA ALA A 9 -18.75 -27.97 -1.68
C ALA A 9 -19.53 -26.92 -0.84
N PRO A 10 -20.28 -27.30 0.22
CA PRO A 10 -21.02 -26.32 1.03
C PRO A 10 -20.09 -25.33 1.74
N GLY A 11 -18.89 -25.77 2.14
CA GLY A 11 -17.90 -24.90 2.77
C GLY A 11 -17.38 -23.83 1.82
N LEU A 12 -17.07 -24.20 0.58
CA LEU A 12 -16.59 -23.26 -0.44
C LEU A 12 -17.69 -22.25 -0.83
N GLU A 13 -18.93 -22.71 -0.99
CA GLU A 13 -20.05 -21.85 -1.39
C GLU A 13 -20.31 -20.74 -0.35
N VAL A 14 -20.21 -21.06 0.94
CA VAL A 14 -20.35 -20.05 2.01
C VAL A 14 -19.29 -18.95 1.89
N TRP A 15 -18.03 -19.32 1.67
CA TRP A 15 -16.94 -18.35 1.55
C TRP A 15 -17.03 -17.53 0.26
N GLU A 16 -17.46 -18.14 -0.84
CA GLU A 16 -17.69 -17.44 -2.10
C GLU A 16 -18.80 -16.38 -1.96
N ARG A 17 -19.93 -16.75 -1.34
CA ARG A 17 -21.05 -15.83 -1.08
C ARG A 17 -20.67 -14.71 -0.11
N PHE A 18 -19.92 -15.03 0.95
CA PHE A 18 -19.40 -14.02 1.87
C PHE A 18 -18.54 -12.98 1.13
N SER A 19 -17.59 -13.43 0.31
CA SER A 19 -16.72 -12.56 -0.48
C SER A 19 -17.53 -11.67 -1.43
N PHE A 20 -18.44 -12.28 -2.20
CA PHE A 20 -19.21 -11.57 -3.22
C PHE A 20 -20.17 -10.54 -2.62
N LEU A 21 -20.96 -10.93 -1.61
CA LEU A 21 -21.92 -10.04 -0.96
C LEU A 21 -21.21 -8.96 -0.15
N GLY A 22 -20.11 -9.30 0.52
CA GLY A 22 -19.28 -8.35 1.25
C GLY A 22 -18.69 -7.29 0.32
N MET A 23 -18.14 -7.70 -0.82
CA MET A 23 -17.63 -6.78 -1.84
C MET A 23 -18.75 -5.89 -2.40
N LEU A 24 -19.90 -6.45 -2.80
CA LEU A 24 -21.03 -5.68 -3.33
C LEU A 24 -21.53 -4.61 -2.37
N ALA A 25 -21.55 -4.91 -1.06
CA ALA A 25 -22.00 -3.96 -0.03
C ALA A 25 -21.14 -2.68 0.02
N ILE A 26 -19.85 -2.79 -0.28
CA ILE A 26 -18.90 -1.66 -0.24
C ILE A 26 -18.55 -1.11 -1.62
N LEU A 27 -18.88 -1.80 -2.71
CA LEU A 27 -18.41 -1.48 -4.06
C LEU A 27 -18.91 -0.12 -4.57
N VAL A 28 -20.20 0.18 -4.39
CA VAL A 28 -20.78 1.49 -4.75
C VAL A 28 -20.13 2.62 -3.95
N LEU A 29 -19.90 2.38 -2.65
CA LEU A 29 -19.26 3.35 -1.76
C LEU A 29 -17.83 3.61 -2.22
N TYR A 30 -17.07 2.58 -2.56
CA TYR A 30 -15.72 2.68 -3.10
C TYR A 30 -15.67 3.48 -4.42
N PHE A 31 -16.63 3.26 -5.33
CA PHE A 31 -16.69 4.01 -6.58
C PHE A 31 -17.06 5.47 -6.39
N ALA A 32 -17.98 5.77 -5.46
CA ALA A 32 -18.44 7.13 -5.18
C ALA A 32 -17.47 7.94 -4.31
N ASP A 33 -16.69 7.29 -3.44
CA ASP A 33 -15.78 7.98 -2.53
C ASP A 33 -14.59 8.62 -3.27
N THR A 34 -14.03 9.67 -2.70
CA THR A 34 -12.99 10.50 -3.31
C THR A 34 -11.67 9.76 -3.44
N LEU A 35 -10.87 10.15 -4.45
CA LEU A 35 -9.48 9.68 -4.62
C LEU A 35 -8.62 9.91 -3.37
N ALA A 36 -8.91 10.95 -2.58
CA ALA A 36 -8.19 11.25 -1.34
C ALA A 36 -8.44 10.21 -0.23
N ASN A 37 -9.59 9.54 -0.24
CA ASN A 37 -9.93 8.47 0.68
C ASN A 37 -9.66 7.07 0.08
N GLY A 38 -9.05 7.00 -1.11
CA GLY A 38 -8.76 5.75 -1.80
C GLY A 38 -9.89 5.23 -2.71
N GLY A 39 -11.00 5.96 -2.84
CA GLY A 39 -12.08 5.66 -3.78
C GLY A 39 -11.81 6.13 -5.21
N LEU A 40 -12.76 5.94 -6.14
CA LEU A 40 -12.57 6.31 -7.56
C LEU A 40 -13.07 7.71 -7.94
N GLY A 41 -13.80 8.39 -7.06
CA GLY A 41 -14.31 9.75 -7.27
C GLY A 41 -15.38 9.86 -8.36
N MET A 42 -16.15 8.80 -8.61
CA MET A 42 -17.22 8.81 -9.60
C MET A 42 -18.45 9.57 -9.07
N SER A 43 -19.27 10.10 -9.98
CA SER A 43 -20.58 10.63 -9.59
C SER A 43 -21.45 9.51 -9.02
N ALA A 44 -22.32 9.82 -8.04
CA ALA A 44 -23.17 8.82 -7.39
C ALA A 44 -24.05 8.03 -8.39
N GLY A 45 -24.58 8.72 -9.40
CA GLY A 45 -25.34 8.09 -10.48
C GLY A 45 -24.51 7.13 -11.32
N THR A 46 -23.29 7.53 -11.68
CA THR A 46 -22.35 6.66 -12.42
C THR A 46 -21.94 5.45 -11.57
N ALA A 47 -21.56 5.65 -10.31
CA ALA A 47 -21.18 4.59 -9.39
C ALA A 47 -22.29 3.53 -9.24
N ALA A 48 -23.53 3.98 -9.01
CA ALA A 48 -24.70 3.10 -8.93
C ALA A 48 -24.92 2.34 -10.25
N SER A 49 -24.83 3.03 -11.40
CA SER A 49 -25.02 2.39 -12.71
C SER A 49 -23.96 1.32 -13.00
N VAL A 50 -22.69 1.56 -12.63
CA VAL A 50 -21.59 0.62 -12.85
C VAL A 50 -21.74 -0.59 -11.93
N SER A 51 -22.08 -0.40 -10.66
CA SER A 51 -22.30 -1.52 -9.74
C SER A 51 -23.53 -2.36 -10.11
N ALA A 52 -24.60 -1.72 -10.62
CA ALA A 52 -25.76 -2.43 -11.15
C ALA A 52 -25.40 -3.24 -12.41
N ALA A 53 -24.68 -2.63 -13.35
CA ALA A 53 -24.20 -3.31 -14.55
C ALA A 53 -23.29 -4.50 -14.22
N TYR A 54 -22.42 -4.36 -13.22
CA TYR A 54 -21.59 -5.47 -12.71
C TYR A 54 -22.47 -6.62 -12.20
N GLY A 55 -23.50 -6.34 -11.40
CA GLY A 55 -24.44 -7.35 -10.93
C GLY A 55 -25.09 -8.13 -12.08
N THR A 56 -25.56 -7.44 -13.12
CA THR A 56 -26.14 -8.09 -14.32
C THR A 56 -25.10 -8.89 -15.10
N LEU A 57 -23.87 -8.38 -15.25
CA LEU A 57 -22.81 -9.05 -15.99
C LEU A 57 -22.43 -10.38 -15.33
N VAL A 58 -22.42 -10.45 -13.99
CA VAL A 58 -22.14 -11.69 -13.25
C VAL A 58 -23.16 -12.76 -13.61
N TYR A 59 -24.46 -12.44 -13.68
CA TYR A 59 -25.48 -13.40 -14.12
C TYR A 59 -25.25 -13.89 -15.56
N LEU A 60 -24.90 -12.98 -16.48
CA LEU A 60 -24.61 -13.34 -17.87
C LEU A 60 -23.37 -14.23 -17.98
N VAL A 61 -22.31 -13.91 -17.24
CA VAL A 61 -21.07 -14.71 -17.18
C VAL A 61 -21.34 -16.08 -16.57
N SER A 62 -22.21 -16.22 -15.58
CA SER A 62 -22.57 -17.51 -14.99
C SER A 62 -23.18 -18.48 -16.01
N VAL A 63 -23.99 -17.98 -16.96
CA VAL A 63 -24.54 -18.82 -18.05
C VAL A 63 -23.42 -19.32 -18.97
N ALA A 64 -22.47 -18.47 -19.32
CA ALA A 64 -21.30 -18.85 -20.11
C ALA A 64 -20.38 -19.82 -19.34
N GLY A 65 -20.20 -19.57 -18.04
CA GLY A 65 -19.43 -20.41 -17.12
C GLY A 65 -19.99 -21.82 -17.01
N GLY A 66 -21.32 -21.96 -16.93
CA GLY A 66 -21.99 -23.27 -16.98
C GLY A 66 -21.69 -24.02 -18.28
N ARG A 67 -21.83 -23.37 -19.43
CA ARG A 67 -21.49 -23.99 -20.73
C ARG A 67 -20.02 -24.39 -20.82
N LEU A 68 -19.12 -23.58 -20.24
CA LEU A 68 -17.68 -23.86 -20.22
C LEU A 68 -17.35 -25.05 -19.28
N ALA A 69 -18.02 -25.12 -18.14
CA ALA A 69 -17.90 -26.25 -17.22
C ALA A 69 -18.39 -27.55 -17.86
N ASP A 70 -19.54 -27.50 -18.54
CA ASP A 70 -20.19 -28.68 -19.14
C ASP A 70 -19.44 -29.23 -20.35
N ARG A 71 -18.82 -28.36 -21.17
CA ARG A 71 -18.25 -28.75 -22.47
C ARG A 71 -16.74 -28.82 -22.54
N VAL A 72 -16.03 -28.14 -21.63
CA VAL A 72 -14.56 -27.94 -21.76
C VAL A 72 -13.81 -28.31 -20.49
N LEU A 73 -14.17 -27.72 -19.35
CA LEU A 73 -13.33 -27.79 -18.16
C LEU A 73 -13.70 -28.93 -17.20
N GLY A 74 -14.97 -29.35 -17.19
CA GLY A 74 -15.53 -30.18 -16.13
C GLY A 74 -15.78 -29.39 -14.84
N SER A 75 -16.76 -29.84 -14.04
CA SER A 75 -17.28 -29.09 -12.89
C SER A 75 -16.21 -28.76 -11.85
N TYR A 76 -15.33 -29.69 -11.51
CA TYR A 76 -14.28 -29.47 -10.52
C TYR A 76 -13.29 -28.36 -10.92
N ARG A 77 -12.78 -28.41 -12.16
CA ARG A 77 -11.79 -27.43 -12.64
C ARG A 77 -12.44 -26.06 -12.87
N ALA A 78 -13.70 -26.03 -13.30
CA ALA A 78 -14.45 -24.79 -13.44
C ALA A 78 -14.60 -24.07 -12.10
N VAL A 79 -14.95 -24.79 -11.04
CA VAL A 79 -15.05 -24.23 -9.67
C VAL A 79 -13.69 -23.78 -9.15
N LEU A 80 -12.64 -24.59 -9.32
CA LEU A 80 -11.29 -24.24 -8.85
C LEU A 80 -10.77 -22.96 -9.52
N TRP A 81 -10.80 -22.91 -10.86
CA TRP A 81 -10.31 -21.74 -11.60
C TRP A 81 -11.21 -20.52 -11.44
N GLY A 82 -12.53 -20.71 -11.27
CA GLY A 82 -13.45 -19.65 -10.91
C GLY A 82 -13.11 -19.03 -9.56
N GLY A 83 -12.90 -19.85 -8.53
CA GLY A 83 -12.49 -19.39 -7.21
C GLY A 83 -11.15 -18.66 -7.20
N VAL A 84 -10.15 -19.16 -7.94
CA VAL A 84 -8.86 -18.48 -8.12
C VAL A 84 -9.05 -17.11 -8.77
N LEU A 85 -9.85 -17.03 -9.84
CA LEU A 85 -10.12 -15.77 -10.54
C LEU A 85 -10.82 -14.75 -9.63
N ILE A 86 -11.81 -15.19 -8.84
CA ILE A 86 -12.52 -14.36 -7.86
C ILE A 86 -11.54 -13.83 -6.81
N ALA A 87 -10.67 -14.69 -6.25
CA ALA A 87 -9.67 -14.29 -5.27
C ALA A 87 -8.70 -13.24 -5.85
N CYS A 88 -8.19 -13.45 -7.06
CA CYS A 88 -7.33 -12.48 -7.74
C CYS A 88 -8.02 -11.12 -7.92
N GLY A 89 -9.31 -11.10 -8.27
CA GLY A 89 -10.09 -9.85 -8.38
C GLY A 89 -10.16 -9.09 -7.05
N HIS A 90 -10.44 -9.79 -5.95
CA HIS A 90 -10.51 -9.18 -4.62
C HIS A 90 -9.14 -8.67 -4.16
N TYR A 91 -8.06 -9.42 -4.40
CA TYR A 91 -6.70 -8.95 -4.11
C TYR A 91 -6.32 -7.72 -4.95
N ALA A 92 -6.73 -7.67 -6.22
CA ALA A 92 -6.49 -6.51 -7.06
C ALA A 92 -7.19 -5.23 -6.54
N MET A 93 -8.37 -5.37 -5.93
CA MET A 93 -9.09 -4.26 -5.29
C MET A 93 -8.57 -3.93 -3.88
N ALA A 94 -8.09 -4.93 -3.15
CA ALA A 94 -7.56 -4.78 -1.79
C ALA A 94 -6.17 -4.12 -1.75
N VAL A 95 -5.42 -4.16 -2.85
CA VAL A 95 -4.06 -3.62 -2.93
C VAL A 95 -4.07 -2.23 -3.59
N PRO A 96 -3.91 -1.13 -2.83
CA PRO A 96 -3.87 0.21 -3.42
C PRO A 96 -2.68 0.44 -4.36
N THR A 97 -2.91 0.37 -5.67
CA THR A 97 -2.04 0.89 -6.77
C THR A 97 -0.60 0.35 -6.88
N ALA A 98 0.07 0.62 -8.00
CA ALA A 98 1.42 0.17 -8.37
C ALA A 98 2.50 0.37 -7.28
N ILE A 99 2.28 1.31 -6.37
CA ILE A 99 3.13 1.55 -5.19
C ILE A 99 3.22 0.28 -4.34
N ASN A 100 2.11 -0.42 -4.10
CA ASN A 100 2.10 -1.60 -3.25
C ASN A 100 2.73 -2.82 -3.92
N ILE A 101 2.60 -2.94 -5.25
CA ILE A 101 3.30 -3.98 -6.01
C ILE A 101 4.80 -3.76 -5.91
N GLY A 102 5.27 -2.51 -6.08
CA GLY A 102 6.68 -2.17 -5.90
C GLY A 102 7.17 -2.35 -4.46
N ALA A 103 6.36 -1.95 -3.47
CA ALA A 103 6.69 -2.08 -2.05
C ALA A 103 6.74 -3.54 -1.58
N PHE A 104 5.95 -4.43 -2.18
CA PHE A 104 5.97 -5.86 -1.90
C PHE A 104 7.10 -6.57 -2.66
N ALA A 105 7.21 -6.35 -3.97
CA ALA A 105 8.18 -7.02 -4.82
C ALA A 105 9.62 -6.55 -4.57
N GLY A 106 9.80 -5.27 -4.21
CA GLY A 106 11.11 -4.66 -3.97
C GLY A 106 11.95 -5.44 -2.96
N PRO A 107 11.51 -5.57 -1.69
CA PRO A 107 12.24 -6.32 -0.66
C PRO A 107 12.45 -7.80 -1.01
N LEU A 108 11.49 -8.45 -1.68
CA LEU A 108 11.63 -9.86 -2.07
C LEU A 108 12.73 -10.06 -3.12
N VAL A 109 12.79 -9.20 -4.13
CA VAL A 109 13.78 -9.30 -5.22
C VAL A 109 15.15 -8.84 -4.73
N THR A 110 15.24 -7.68 -4.10
CA THR A 110 16.54 -7.15 -3.64
C THR A 110 17.10 -7.95 -2.47
N GLY A 111 16.25 -8.42 -1.56
CA GLY A 111 16.63 -9.29 -0.44
C GLY A 111 17.13 -10.65 -0.91
N ARG A 112 16.42 -11.32 -1.83
CA ARG A 112 16.84 -12.62 -2.38
C ARG A 112 18.14 -12.52 -3.18
N LEU A 113 18.30 -11.46 -4.00
CA LEU A 113 19.54 -11.23 -4.74
C LEU A 113 20.71 -10.89 -3.81
N GLY A 114 20.45 -10.10 -2.77
CA GLY A 114 21.44 -9.78 -1.74
C GLY A 114 21.95 -11.02 -1.01
N ASP A 115 21.04 -11.89 -0.57
CA ASP A 115 21.36 -13.10 0.20
C ASP A 115 22.10 -14.17 -0.62
N HIS A 116 21.64 -14.45 -1.86
CA HIS A 116 22.21 -15.54 -2.66
C HIS A 116 23.35 -15.15 -3.59
N GLN A 117 23.38 -13.90 -4.07
CA GLN A 117 24.34 -13.47 -5.11
C GLN A 117 25.27 -12.36 -4.63
N GLY A 118 24.98 -11.77 -3.47
CA GLY A 118 25.75 -10.70 -2.86
C GLY A 118 25.05 -9.35 -2.93
N TRP A 119 25.34 -8.51 -1.94
CA TRP A 119 24.63 -7.25 -1.70
C TRP A 119 24.62 -6.30 -2.90
N HIS A 120 25.68 -6.29 -3.71
CA HIS A 120 25.74 -5.47 -4.92
C HIS A 120 24.62 -5.81 -5.92
N TRP A 121 24.24 -7.08 -6.07
CA TRP A 121 23.14 -7.48 -6.95
C TRP A 121 21.78 -6.99 -6.45
N GLY A 122 21.57 -6.98 -5.13
CA GLY A 122 20.39 -6.38 -4.51
C GLY A 122 20.30 -4.88 -4.81
N PHE A 123 21.41 -4.15 -4.64
CA PHE A 123 21.47 -2.71 -4.96
C PHE A 123 21.30 -2.43 -6.46
N SER A 124 21.92 -3.23 -7.33
CA SER A 124 21.78 -3.11 -8.78
C SER A 124 20.34 -3.35 -9.25
N ALA A 125 19.62 -4.30 -8.65
CA ALA A 125 18.21 -4.54 -8.94
C ALA A 125 17.33 -3.33 -8.58
N ALA A 126 17.58 -2.70 -7.42
CA ALA A 126 16.90 -1.47 -7.02
C ALA A 126 17.18 -0.31 -8.00
N ALA A 127 18.44 -0.12 -8.38
CA ALA A 127 18.83 0.91 -9.35
C ALA A 127 18.21 0.70 -10.73
N THR A 128 18.13 -0.56 -11.18
CA THR A 128 17.49 -0.93 -12.45
C THR A 128 16.00 -0.64 -12.42
N GLY A 129 15.31 -0.98 -11.33
CA GLY A 129 13.89 -0.68 -11.14
C GLY A 129 13.60 0.83 -11.22
N MET A 130 14.41 1.65 -10.55
CA MET A 130 14.29 3.12 -10.62
C MET A 130 14.55 3.66 -12.03
N THR A 131 15.58 3.13 -12.71
CA THR A 131 15.92 3.52 -14.09
C THR A 131 14.75 3.24 -15.04
N PHE A 132 14.13 2.06 -14.93
CA PHE A 132 12.95 1.72 -15.73
C PHE A 132 11.77 2.66 -15.44
N GLY A 133 11.53 3.00 -14.17
CA GLY A 133 10.54 3.99 -13.77
C GLY A 133 10.77 5.36 -14.41
N LEU A 134 12.01 5.85 -14.38
CA LEU A 134 12.42 7.10 -15.03
C LEU A 134 12.24 7.06 -16.55
N VAL A 135 12.68 5.99 -17.21
CA VAL A 135 12.49 5.82 -18.66
C VAL A 135 11.01 5.85 -19.01
N ARG A 136 10.15 5.15 -18.25
CA ARG A 136 8.71 5.15 -18.48
C ARG A 136 8.09 6.53 -18.24
N TYR A 137 8.54 7.25 -17.22
CA TYR A 137 8.11 8.62 -16.94
C TYR A 137 8.48 9.56 -18.10
N VAL A 138 9.74 9.54 -18.56
CA VAL A 138 10.23 10.41 -19.63
C VAL A 138 9.55 10.09 -20.97
N THR A 139 9.37 8.82 -21.30
CA THR A 139 8.67 8.41 -22.53
C THR A 139 7.16 8.67 -22.46
N GLY A 140 6.57 8.54 -21.28
CA GLY A 140 5.17 8.81 -20.99
C GLY A 140 4.81 10.29 -20.87
N ARG A 141 5.79 11.19 -20.71
CA ARG A 141 5.58 12.62 -20.42
C ARG A 141 4.67 13.34 -21.41
N ARG A 142 4.66 12.91 -22.67
CA ARG A 142 3.78 13.45 -23.73
C ARG A 142 2.29 13.25 -23.44
N HIS A 143 1.92 12.20 -22.70
CA HIS A 143 0.53 11.94 -22.28
C HIS A 143 0.14 12.73 -21.02
N LEU A 144 1.10 13.37 -20.35
CA LEU A 144 0.87 14.25 -19.19
C LEU A 144 0.65 15.72 -19.62
N ALA A 145 0.91 16.06 -20.89
CA ALA A 145 0.96 17.44 -21.41
C ALA A 145 -0.39 18.20 -21.39
N GLY A 146 -1.50 17.56 -21.00
CA GLY A 146 -2.81 18.21 -20.80
C GLY A 146 -3.15 18.56 -19.36
N ARG A 147 -2.44 18.01 -18.36
CA ARG A 147 -2.68 18.30 -16.94
C ARG A 147 -1.72 19.38 -16.45
N LYS A 148 -1.97 20.64 -16.86
CA LYS A 148 -1.31 21.81 -16.26
C LYS A 148 -1.83 22.06 -14.84
N HIS A 149 -1.57 21.13 -13.92
CA HIS A 149 -1.43 21.53 -12.52
C HIS A 149 0.02 22.01 -12.40
N ALA A 150 0.29 23.24 -12.84
CA ALA A 150 1.42 23.97 -12.29
C ALA A 150 1.28 23.84 -10.76
N ALA A 151 2.37 23.50 -10.06
CA ALA A 151 2.33 23.39 -8.61
C ALA A 151 1.56 24.60 -8.08
N GLN A 152 0.42 24.36 -7.42
CA GLN A 152 -0.49 25.42 -6.97
C GLN A 152 0.23 26.44 -6.07
N PHE A 153 1.42 26.05 -5.56
CA PHE A 153 2.36 26.85 -4.81
C PHE A 153 3.79 26.75 -5.38
N ALA A 154 3.98 26.97 -6.68
CA ALA A 154 5.32 27.08 -7.25
C ALA A 154 6.09 28.21 -6.54
N LEU A 155 7.31 27.91 -6.06
CA LEU A 155 8.18 28.92 -5.48
C LEU A 155 8.45 30.03 -6.50
N ALA A 156 8.48 31.28 -6.04
CA ALA A 156 8.96 32.39 -6.86
C ALA A 156 10.37 32.06 -7.41
N PRO A 157 10.69 32.39 -8.68
CA PRO A 157 11.99 32.05 -9.29
C PRO A 157 13.21 32.45 -8.44
N GLU A 158 13.10 33.56 -7.73
CA GLU A 158 14.11 34.09 -6.80
C GLU A 158 14.31 33.20 -5.56
N ALA A 159 13.22 32.59 -5.07
CA ALA A 159 13.23 31.65 -3.95
C ALA A 159 13.72 30.26 -4.35
N ILE A 160 13.58 29.87 -5.62
CA ILE A 160 14.15 28.62 -6.16
C ILE A 160 15.67 28.66 -6.08
N GLY A 161 16.29 29.75 -6.53
CA GLY A 161 17.76 29.90 -6.46
C GLY A 161 18.28 29.84 -5.02
N ARG A 162 17.54 30.42 -4.06
CA ARG A 162 17.86 30.31 -2.63
C ARG A 162 17.68 28.88 -2.11
N ALA A 163 16.57 28.22 -2.45
CA ALA A 163 16.30 26.85 -2.03
C ALA A 163 17.36 25.88 -2.58
N VAL A 164 17.69 25.97 -3.87
CA VAL A 164 18.75 25.15 -4.49
C VAL A 164 20.09 25.38 -3.81
N ARG A 165 20.47 26.64 -3.55
CA ARG A 165 21.72 26.93 -2.81
C ARG A 165 21.69 26.36 -1.40
N LEU A 166 20.59 26.50 -0.67
CA LEU A 166 20.47 25.95 0.68
C LEU A 166 20.55 24.42 0.69
N THR A 167 19.86 23.76 -0.24
CA THR A 167 19.92 22.29 -0.40
C THR A 167 21.33 21.84 -0.79
N ALA A 168 21.97 22.51 -1.75
CA ALA A 168 23.33 22.19 -2.17
C ALA A 168 24.36 22.42 -1.06
N THR A 169 24.31 23.57 -0.38
CA THR A 169 25.17 23.87 0.77
C THR A 169 24.94 22.87 1.90
N GLY A 170 23.70 22.51 2.20
CA GLY A 170 23.38 21.48 3.18
C GLY A 170 23.96 20.12 2.82
N LEU A 171 23.88 19.72 1.55
CA LEU A 171 24.48 18.47 1.07
C LEU A 171 26.01 18.49 1.19
N VAL A 172 26.66 19.60 0.80
CA VAL A 172 28.11 19.78 0.93
C VAL A 172 28.54 19.70 2.39
N ILE A 173 27.87 20.41 3.30
CA ILE A 173 28.15 20.37 4.73
C ILE A 173 27.97 18.95 5.28
N ALA A 174 26.89 18.25 4.91
CA ALA A 174 26.66 16.88 5.35
C ALA A 174 27.77 15.93 4.86
N THR A 175 28.20 16.04 3.61
CA THR A 175 29.31 15.24 3.07
C THR A 175 30.64 15.57 3.72
N ALA A 176 30.94 16.86 3.97
CA ALA A 176 32.17 17.29 4.62
C ALA A 176 32.20 16.84 6.09
N LEU A 177 31.08 16.93 6.80
CA LEU A 177 30.95 16.44 8.17
C LEU A 177 31.13 14.92 8.24
N ALA A 178 30.49 14.17 7.33
CA ALA A 178 30.68 12.72 7.25
C ALA A 178 32.15 12.34 6.99
N TRP A 179 32.82 13.07 6.09
CA TRP A 179 34.24 12.87 5.79
C TRP A 179 35.14 13.21 6.98
N LEU A 180 34.91 14.32 7.68
CA LEU A 180 35.67 14.71 8.87
C LEU A 180 35.47 13.73 10.04
N LEU A 181 34.25 13.25 10.24
CA LEU A 181 33.96 12.22 11.24
C LEU A 181 34.66 10.90 10.89
N ALA A 182 34.71 10.53 9.60
CA ALA A 182 35.41 9.34 9.13
C ALA A 182 36.93 9.47 9.32
N ALA A 183 37.49 10.63 8.98
CA ALA A 183 38.92 10.92 9.15
C ALA A 183 39.36 10.96 10.63
N ALA A 184 38.44 11.28 11.54
CA ALA A 184 38.69 11.30 12.99
C ALA A 184 38.51 9.92 13.65
N ASP A 185 38.24 8.86 12.88
CA ASP A 185 37.86 7.52 13.37
C ASP A 185 36.67 7.54 14.35
N ARG A 186 35.86 8.61 14.25
CA ARG A 186 34.66 8.85 15.06
C ARG A 186 33.37 8.58 14.31
N LEU A 187 33.46 8.24 13.01
CA LEU A 187 32.36 7.66 12.26
C LEU A 187 32.21 6.17 12.63
N ALA A 188 32.04 5.91 13.93
CA ALA A 188 31.49 4.65 14.37
C ALA A 188 30.12 4.51 13.67
N MET A 189 29.86 3.34 13.07
CA MET A 189 28.58 3.06 12.41
C MET A 189 27.40 3.40 13.31
N ASP A 190 27.58 3.27 14.64
CA ASP A 190 26.61 3.65 15.65
C ASP A 190 26.26 5.15 15.64
N LEU A 191 27.25 6.05 15.62
CA LEU A 191 27.00 7.50 15.57
C LEU A 191 26.35 7.89 14.25
N PHE A 192 26.77 7.29 13.13
CA PHE A 192 26.16 7.53 11.83
C PHE A 192 24.68 7.11 11.80
N VAL A 193 24.38 5.91 12.31
CA VAL A 193 23.01 5.40 12.42
C VAL A 193 22.18 6.26 13.38
N ASP A 194 22.73 6.69 14.51
CA ASP A 194 22.03 7.52 15.49
C ASP A 194 21.72 8.92 14.94
N LEU A 195 22.66 9.55 14.22
CA LEU A 195 22.42 10.84 13.55
C LEU A 195 21.38 10.71 12.44
N LEU A 196 21.44 9.65 11.62
CA LEU A 196 20.45 9.42 10.57
C LEU A 196 19.06 9.16 11.16
N THR A 197 18.99 8.39 12.24
CA THR A 197 17.75 8.15 13.00
C THR A 197 17.22 9.46 13.58
N LEU A 198 18.08 10.27 14.18
CA LEU A 198 17.71 11.58 14.74
C LEU A 198 17.12 12.50 13.68
N VAL A 199 17.76 12.61 12.51
CA VAL A 199 17.25 13.43 11.40
C VAL A 199 15.89 12.90 10.89
N SER A 200 15.74 11.57 10.75
CA SER A 200 14.48 10.96 10.31
C SER A 200 13.31 11.15 11.28
N VAL A 201 13.59 11.42 12.56
CA VAL A 201 12.57 11.73 13.58
C VAL A 201 12.30 13.23 13.62
N ILE A 202 13.35 14.05 13.68
CA ILE A 202 13.23 15.50 13.86
C ILE A 202 12.61 16.16 12.64
N ALA A 203 13.04 15.84 11.43
CA ALA A 203 12.56 16.55 10.23
C ALA A 203 11.04 16.38 10.02
N PRO A 204 10.47 15.16 10.14
CA PRO A 204 9.02 14.97 10.05
C PRO A 204 8.27 15.54 11.24
N ALA A 205 8.80 15.43 12.47
CA ALA A 205 8.19 16.05 13.65
C ALA A 205 8.11 17.58 13.52
N GLY A 206 9.19 18.22 13.05
CA GLY A 206 9.23 19.63 12.74
C GLY A 206 8.24 20.01 11.62
N TYR A 207 8.16 19.19 10.57
CA TYR A 207 7.18 19.39 9.49
C TYR A 207 5.74 19.33 10.00
N PHE A 208 5.39 18.30 10.78
CA PHE A 208 4.06 18.18 11.38
C PHE A 208 3.79 19.36 12.33
N MET A 209 4.76 19.76 13.16
CA MET A 209 4.63 20.90 14.05
C MET A 209 4.32 22.19 13.27
N ILE A 210 5.09 22.48 12.21
CA ILE A 210 4.86 23.63 11.32
C ILE A 210 3.47 23.55 10.69
N MET A 211 3.05 22.35 10.25
CA MET A 211 1.74 22.15 9.62
C MET A 211 0.58 22.36 10.60
N PHE A 212 0.68 21.85 11.83
CA PHE A 212 -0.34 22.04 12.87
C PHE A 212 -0.41 23.50 13.35
N MET A 213 0.73 24.19 13.39
CA MET A 213 0.83 25.60 13.77
C MET A 213 0.49 26.58 12.64
N SER A 214 0.46 26.11 11.39
CA SER A 214 0.17 26.96 10.24
C SER A 214 -1.30 27.43 10.28
N PRO A 215 -1.56 28.74 10.22
CA PRO A 215 -2.91 29.28 10.15
C PRO A 215 -3.60 28.97 8.81
N ARG A 216 -2.87 28.40 7.84
CA ARG A 216 -3.40 28.02 6.52
C ARG A 216 -4.07 26.65 6.50
N VAL A 217 -3.99 25.86 7.58
CA VAL A 217 -4.59 24.52 7.67
C VAL A 217 -5.94 24.62 8.35
N THR A 218 -7.00 24.19 7.65
CA THR A 218 -8.36 24.23 8.18
C THR A 218 -8.55 23.20 9.32
N PRO A 219 -9.54 23.39 10.21
CA PRO A 219 -9.80 22.45 11.31
C PRO A 219 -10.09 21.01 10.86
N GLU A 220 -10.76 20.85 9.71
CA GLU A 220 -11.10 19.55 9.12
C GLU A 220 -9.86 18.85 8.54
N GLU A 221 -8.98 19.58 7.85
CA GLU A 221 -7.69 19.07 7.36
C GLU A 221 -6.79 18.65 8.54
N ARG A 222 -6.75 19.46 9.60
CA ARG A 222 -6.00 19.16 10.82
C ARG A 222 -6.47 17.86 11.49
N GLY A 223 -7.77 17.58 11.44
CA GLY A 223 -8.35 16.32 11.91
C GLY A 223 -7.87 15.12 11.10
N ARG A 224 -7.80 15.25 9.76
CA ARG A 224 -7.31 14.22 8.84
C ARG A 224 -5.81 13.97 8.94
N LEU A 225 -5.04 14.89 9.51
CA LEU A 225 -3.59 14.77 9.70
C LEU A 225 -3.19 13.91 10.92
N ARG A 226 -4.07 13.73 11.90
CA ARG A 226 -3.77 12.97 13.14
C ARG A 226 -3.40 11.50 12.89
N PRO A 227 -4.08 10.73 12.02
CA PRO A 227 -3.69 9.36 11.70
C PRO A 227 -2.29 9.26 11.06
N TYR A 228 -1.87 10.25 10.29
CA TYR A 228 -0.54 10.28 9.67
C TYR A 228 0.59 10.47 10.69
N VAL A 229 0.34 11.22 11.77
CA VAL A 229 1.30 11.35 12.89
C VAL A 229 1.52 10.00 13.58
N VAL A 230 0.44 9.24 13.80
CA VAL A 230 0.50 7.89 14.39
C VAL A 230 1.24 6.93 13.46
N LEU A 231 0.95 6.97 12.15
CA LEU A 231 1.63 6.15 11.15
C LEU A 231 3.14 6.45 11.08
N PHE A 232 3.54 7.69 11.35
CA PHE A 232 4.94 8.11 11.31
C PHE A 232 5.72 7.78 12.59
N LEU A 233 5.04 7.79 13.76
CA LEU A 233 5.66 7.45 15.05
C LEU A 233 5.88 5.94 15.24
N ALA A 234 5.09 5.10 14.57
CA ALA A 234 5.16 3.65 14.73
C ALA A 234 6.51 3.02 14.29
N PRO A 235 7.16 3.43 13.19
CA PRO A 235 8.42 2.84 12.74
C PRO A 235 9.68 3.48 13.35
N THR A 236 9.58 4.68 13.93
CA THR A 236 10.76 5.51 14.26
C THR A 236 11.43 5.21 15.59
N THR A 237 10.89 4.28 16.39
CA THR A 237 11.47 3.97 17.69
C THR A 237 12.22 2.65 17.62
N LYS A 238 13.51 2.65 18.04
CA LYS A 238 14.27 1.43 18.42
C LYS A 238 13.53 0.59 19.50
N LEU A 239 12.40 1.08 20.05
CA LEU A 239 11.52 0.45 21.04
C LEU A 239 10.34 -0.35 20.44
N ALA A 240 10.11 -0.27 19.12
CA ALA A 240 8.96 -0.92 18.47
C ALA A 240 8.87 -2.46 18.62
N PRO A 241 9.97 -3.25 18.75
CA PRO A 241 9.84 -4.71 18.92
C PRO A 241 9.06 -5.11 20.18
N ALA A 242 9.17 -4.33 21.26
CA ALA A 242 8.49 -4.63 22.53
C ALA A 242 6.99 -4.26 22.50
N ALA A 243 6.62 -3.19 21.77
CA ALA A 243 5.23 -2.77 21.64
C ALA A 243 4.42 -3.69 20.71
N PHE A 244 5.04 -4.20 19.63
CA PHE A 244 4.37 -5.16 18.73
C PHE A 244 4.29 -6.58 19.29
N ALA A 245 5.26 -7.01 20.12
CA ALA A 245 5.16 -8.27 20.86
C ALA A 245 3.96 -8.29 21.82
N GLY A 246 3.59 -7.13 22.40
CA GLY A 246 2.42 -6.99 23.27
C GLY A 246 1.07 -6.89 22.55
N LEU A 247 1.06 -6.58 21.25
CA LEU A 247 -0.16 -6.54 20.42
C LEU A 247 -0.40 -7.85 19.65
N ALA A 248 0.59 -8.74 19.55
CA ALA A 248 0.46 -10.01 18.86
C ALA A 248 -0.17 -11.13 19.72
N VAL A 249 -0.29 -10.99 21.05
CA VAL A 249 -0.93 -11.99 21.93
C VAL A 249 -1.44 -11.25 23.19
N PRO A 250 -2.75 -11.17 23.53
CA PRO A 250 -3.86 -12.06 23.16
C PRO A 250 -5.14 -11.29 22.75
N ALA A 251 -5.49 -11.28 21.46
CA ALA A 251 -6.88 -11.10 21.04
C ALA A 251 -7.65 -12.45 21.02
N GLY A 252 -7.21 -13.39 21.86
CA GLY A 252 -8.00 -14.56 22.30
C GLY A 252 -9.09 -14.13 23.27
N ALA A 253 -9.96 -13.25 22.81
CA ALA A 253 -11.39 -13.23 23.09
C ALA A 253 -11.91 -14.23 24.16
N PRO A 254 -12.10 -13.80 25.41
CA PRO A 254 -12.75 -14.61 26.45
C PRO A 254 -14.19 -15.04 26.10
N TRP A 255 -14.81 -14.40 25.09
CA TRP A 255 -16.16 -14.75 24.61
C TRP A 255 -16.22 -16.07 23.84
N LEU A 256 -15.10 -16.53 23.26
CA LEU A 256 -15.04 -17.78 22.47
C LEU A 256 -15.11 -19.04 23.34
N ARG A 257 -14.93 -18.95 24.67
CA ARG A 257 -15.09 -20.07 25.60
C ARG A 257 -16.53 -20.32 26.07
N ARG A 258 -17.46 -19.40 25.84
CA ARG A 258 -18.86 -19.53 26.34
C ARG A 258 -19.84 -20.14 25.34
N THR A 259 -19.46 -20.32 24.07
CA THR A 259 -20.34 -20.84 23.02
C THR A 259 -20.16 -22.34 22.73
N MET A 260 -19.29 -23.03 23.46
CA MET A 260 -19.03 -24.48 23.28
C MET A 260 -19.34 -25.30 24.55
N HIS A 261 -20.54 -25.14 25.09
CA HIS A 261 -21.13 -26.21 25.91
C HIS A 261 -21.90 -27.16 24.99
N PRO A 262 -21.59 -28.48 24.99
CA PRO A 262 -22.42 -29.45 24.29
C PRO A 262 -23.75 -29.57 25.02
N VAL A 263 -24.84 -29.30 24.30
CA VAL A 263 -26.19 -29.72 24.70
C VAL A 263 -26.22 -31.23 24.56
N HIS A 264 -26.28 -31.92 25.69
CA HIS A 264 -26.86 -33.26 25.79
C HIS A 264 -28.33 -33.12 26.16
#